data_AF-A0A5S3VSP7-F1
#
_entry.id   AF-A0A5S3VSP7-F1
#
_cell.length_a   1.000
_cell.length_b   1.000
_cell.length_c   1.000
_cell.angle_alpha   90.00
_cell.angle_beta   90.00
_cell.angle_gamma   90.00
#
_symmetry.space_group_name_H-M   'P 1'
#
loop_
_entity.id
_entity.type
_entity.pdbx_description
1 polymer ?
#
loop_
_entity_poly.entity_id
_entity_poly.type
_entity_poly.pdbx_seq_one_letter_code
_entity_poly.pdbx_strand_id
1 'polypeptide(L)' 'LMMEQKQGHPESGANTAWVPSPTAATLHAMHYHYVDVFARQLEIKTRQQASLDNLLTPPLMLENDLSAEDIQAELDN' A
#
# COMPACT_ATOMS: atom_id res chain seq x y z
N LEU A 1 10.94 4.16 -5.44
CA LEU A 1 10.21 5.43 -5.76
C LEU A 1 8.85 5.13 -6.42
N MET A 2 7.94 6.10 -6.60
CA MET A 2 6.54 5.86 -7.06
C MET A 2 6.39 4.90 -8.25
N MET A 3 7.20 5.02 -9.30
CA MET A 3 7.14 4.13 -10.48
C MET A 3 7.56 2.69 -10.21
N GLU A 4 8.37 2.47 -9.19
CA GLU A 4 8.82 1.14 -8.79
C GLU A 4 7.83 0.49 -7.83
N GLN A 5 7.24 1.29 -6.92
CA GLN A 5 6.43 0.77 -5.81
C GLN A 5 4.93 0.78 -6.09
N LYS A 6 4.42 1.78 -6.83
CA LYS A 6 2.97 2.00 -6.97
C LYS A 6 2.30 1.01 -7.92
N GLN A 7 3.05 0.15 -8.61
CA GLN A 7 2.52 -1.02 -9.31
C GLN A 7 1.81 -2.00 -8.36
N GLY A 8 2.20 -2.04 -7.08
CA GLY A 8 1.54 -2.89 -6.09
C GLY A 8 0.05 -2.58 -5.92
N HIS A 9 -0.41 -1.35 -6.22
CA HIS A 9 -1.83 -1.00 -6.15
C HIS A 9 -2.68 -1.77 -7.19
N PRO A 10 -2.42 -1.68 -8.51
CA PRO A 10 -3.15 -2.52 -9.47
C PRO A 10 -2.94 -4.02 -9.27
N GLU A 11 -1.74 -4.47 -8.86
CA GLU A 11 -1.49 -5.90 -8.52
C GLU A 11 -2.33 -6.39 -7.32
N SER A 12 -2.72 -5.48 -6.41
CA SER A 12 -3.64 -5.76 -5.31
C SER A 12 -5.11 -5.88 -5.75
N GLY A 13 -5.41 -5.63 -7.04
CA GLY A 13 -6.76 -5.62 -7.61
C GLY A 13 -7.47 -4.26 -7.55
N ALA A 14 -6.78 -3.19 -7.15
CA ALA A 14 -7.35 -1.84 -7.16
C ALA A 14 -7.39 -1.29 -8.59
N ASN A 15 -8.59 -0.95 -9.09
CA ASN A 15 -8.77 -0.37 -10.43
C ASN A 15 -8.61 1.16 -10.48
N THR A 16 -8.28 1.76 -9.34
CA THR A 16 -7.89 3.16 -9.21
C THR A 16 -7.00 3.33 -7.98
N ALA A 17 -6.12 4.33 -8.01
CA ALA A 17 -5.39 4.77 -6.84
C ALA A 17 -5.02 6.25 -6.96
N TRP A 18 -4.97 6.94 -5.82
CA TRP A 18 -4.72 8.38 -5.78
C TRP A 18 -3.29 8.74 -6.17
N VAL A 19 -3.16 9.86 -6.87
CA VAL A 19 -1.89 10.48 -7.30
C VAL A 19 -1.92 11.97 -6.97
N PRO A 20 -0.78 12.59 -6.62
CA PRO A 20 -0.75 13.97 -6.12
C PRO A 20 -0.71 15.05 -7.21
N SER A 21 -0.58 14.68 -8.49
CA SER A 21 -0.45 15.67 -9.57
C SER A 21 -0.82 15.08 -10.94
N PRO A 22 -1.10 15.92 -11.95
CA PRO A 22 -1.28 15.47 -13.33
C PRO A 22 -0.08 14.68 -13.87
N THR A 23 1.15 15.11 -13.57
CA THR A 23 2.37 14.37 -13.97
C THR A 23 2.40 12.97 -13.36
N ALA A 24 2.07 12.85 -12.08
CA ALA A 24 1.99 11.55 -11.42
C ALA A 24 0.86 10.68 -11.98
N ALA A 25 -0.24 11.27 -12.45
CA ALA A 25 -1.30 10.52 -13.15
C ALA A 25 -0.80 9.90 -14.45
N THR A 26 -0.11 10.68 -15.29
CA THR A 26 0.49 10.19 -16.54
C THR A 26 1.46 9.04 -16.30
N LEU A 27 2.32 9.18 -15.29
CA LEU A 27 3.25 8.12 -14.91
C LEU A 27 2.54 6.89 -14.34
N HIS A 28 1.55 7.07 -13.46
CA HIS A 28 0.84 5.95 -12.84
C HIS A 28 0.03 5.13 -13.85
N ALA A 29 -0.48 5.76 -14.91
CA ALA A 29 -1.23 5.09 -15.98
C ALA A 29 -0.45 3.91 -16.62
N MET A 30 0.88 3.99 -16.67
CA MET A 30 1.74 2.90 -17.16
C MET A 30 1.53 1.60 -16.38
N HIS A 31 1.31 1.66 -15.06
CA HIS A 31 1.08 0.45 -14.27
C HIS A 31 -0.19 -0.29 -14.68
N TYR A 32 -1.23 0.42 -15.13
CA TYR A 32 -2.46 -0.21 -15.63
C TYR A 32 -2.31 -0.77 -17.05
N HIS A 33 -1.25 -0.40 -17.77
CA HIS A 33 -0.85 -1.09 -19.00
C HIS A 33 -0.05 -2.38 -18.73
N TYR A 34 0.69 -2.43 -17.62
CA TYR A 34 1.44 -3.63 -17.22
C TYR A 34 0.58 -4.66 -16.48
N VAL A 35 -0.50 -4.22 -15.82
CA VAL A 35 -1.35 -5.07 -15.00
C VAL A 35 -2.79 -5.03 -15.51
N ASP A 36 -3.31 -6.18 -15.94
CA ASP A 36 -4.74 -6.36 -16.15
C ASP A 36 -5.45 -6.48 -14.80
N VAL A 37 -5.97 -5.36 -14.31
CA VAL A 37 -6.64 -5.30 -13.01
C VAL A 37 -7.92 -6.13 -12.99
N PHE A 38 -8.64 -6.26 -14.11
CA PHE A 38 -9.87 -7.03 -14.14
C PHE A 38 -9.60 -8.53 -14.05
N ALA A 39 -8.57 -9.02 -14.76
CA ALA A 39 -8.09 -10.39 -14.58
C ALA A 39 -7.63 -10.62 -13.12
N ARG A 40 -6.85 -9.68 -12.56
CA ARG A 40 -6.38 -9.78 -11.17
C ARG A 40 -7.52 -9.82 -10.15
N GLN A 41 -8.58 -9.04 -10.36
CA GLN A 41 -9.78 -9.07 -9.53
C GLN A 41 -10.49 -10.44 -9.58
N LEU A 42 -10.53 -11.10 -10.73
CA LEU A 42 -11.13 -12.44 -10.86
C LEU A 42 -10.36 -13.47 -10.02
N GLU A 43 -9.03 -13.42 -10.03
CA GLU A 43 -8.18 -14.28 -9.19
C GLU A 43 -8.44 -14.01 -7.69
N ILE A 44 -8.46 -12.73 -7.31
CA ILE A 44 -8.63 -12.27 -5.93
C ILE A 44 -10.00 -12.64 -5.35
N LYS A 45 -11.06 -12.73 -6.15
CA LYS A 45 -12.41 -13.13 -5.68
C LYS A 45 -12.42 -14.47 -4.93
N THR A 46 -11.46 -15.35 -5.25
CA THR A 46 -11.37 -16.68 -4.66
C THR A 46 -10.46 -16.75 -3.43
N ARG A 47 -9.72 -15.68 -3.12
CA ARG A 47 -8.81 -15.67 -1.98
C ARG A 47 -9.60 -15.67 -0.66
N GLN A 48 -8.98 -16.23 0.38
CA GLN A 48 -9.52 -16.13 1.73
C GLN A 48 -9.67 -14.65 2.14
N GLN A 49 -10.82 -14.29 2.71
CA GLN A 49 -11.03 -12.97 3.28
C GLN A 49 -10.02 -12.68 4.41
N ALA A 50 -9.67 -11.41 4.58
CA ALA A 50 -8.80 -11.01 5.67
C ALA A 50 -9.45 -11.34 7.03
N SER A 51 -8.65 -11.77 8.00
CA SER A 51 -9.13 -12.08 9.34
C SER A 51 -9.62 -10.81 10.03
N LEU A 52 -10.78 -10.90 10.70
CA LEU A 52 -11.29 -9.82 11.54
C LEU A 52 -10.34 -9.56 12.72
N ASP A 53 -9.73 -10.61 13.28
CA ASP A 53 -8.79 -10.48 14.40
C ASP A 53 -7.56 -9.66 13.99
N ASN A 54 -7.07 -9.82 12.76
CA ASN A 54 -5.94 -9.03 12.25
C ASN A 54 -6.32 -7.55 12.13
N LEU A 55 -7.56 -7.23 11.77
CA LEU A 55 -8.05 -5.85 11.71
C LEU A 55 -8.24 -5.23 13.10
N LEU A 56 -8.61 -6.04 14.09
CA LEU A 56 -8.89 -5.61 15.45
C LEU A 56 -7.68 -5.70 16.38
N THR A 57 -6.51 -6.12 15.88
CA THR A 57 -5.27 -6.16 16.65
C THR A 57 -4.71 -4.74 16.79
N PRO A 58 -4.68 -4.14 17.99
CA PRO A 58 -4.15 -2.79 18.18
C PRO A 58 -2.64 -2.75 17.87
N PRO A 59 -2.15 -1.71 17.15
CA PRO A 59 -0.73 -1.59 16.80
C PRO A 59 0.10 -1.05 17.97
N LEU A 60 0.15 -1.81 19.07
CA LEU A 60 0.91 -1.46 20.26
C LEU A 60 2.35 -1.97 20.12
N MET A 61 3.31 -1.11 20.41
CA MET A 61 4.70 -1.51 20.58
C MET A 61 4.81 -2.42 21.80
N LEU A 62 5.31 -3.64 21.60
CA LEU A 62 5.38 -4.68 22.64
C LEU A 62 6.65 -4.53 23.50
N GLU A 63 7.76 -4.09 22.91
CA GLU A 63 9.04 -3.85 23.56
C GLU A 63 9.52 -2.45 23.18
N ASN A 64 9.94 -1.65 24.16
CA ASN A 64 10.37 -0.26 23.93
C ASN A 64 11.90 -0.19 23.84
N ASP A 65 12.43 -0.55 22.67
CA ASP A 65 13.86 -0.49 22.37
C ASP A 65 14.26 0.80 21.62
N LEU A 66 13.39 1.82 21.62
CA LEU A 66 13.69 3.08 20.97
C LEU A 66 14.82 3.81 21.71
N SER A 67 15.83 4.25 20.96
CA SER A 67 16.83 5.15 21.52
C SER A 67 16.22 6.54 21.76
N ALA A 68 16.87 7.34 22.60
CA ALA A 68 16.47 8.73 22.78
C ALA A 68 16.53 9.53 21.46
N GLU A 69 17.44 9.14 20.54
CA GLU A 69 17.55 9.74 19.22
C GLU A 69 16.36 9.37 18.33
N ASP A 70 15.93 8.10 18.32
CA ASP A 70 14.74 7.66 17.55
C ASP A 70 13.47 8.37 18.04
N ILE A 71 13.32 8.50 19.35
CA ILE A 71 12.19 9.20 19.97
C ILE A 71 12.20 10.68 19.54
N GLN A 72 13.35 11.35 19.61
CA GLN A 72 13.44 12.76 19.24
C GLN A 72 13.19 12.97 17.75
N ALA A 73 13.74 12.10 16.89
CA ALA A 73 13.53 12.18 15.45
C ALA A 73 12.05 12.02 15.06
N GLU A 74 11.32 11.10 15.70
CA GLU A 74 9.88 10.93 15.46
C GLU A 74 9.06 12.12 15.96
N LEU A 75 9.46 12.74 17.09
CA LEU A 75 8.79 13.94 17.59
C LEU A 75 8.99 15.17 16.69
N ASP A 76 10.12 15.25 15.97
CA ASP A 76 10.49 16.39 15.13
C ASP A 76 9.91 16.33 13.70
N ASN A 77 9.48 15.17 13.20
CA ASN A 77 8.96 14.94 11.84
C ASN A 77 7.53 15.47 11.62
#